data_AF-A0A2E4D1B4-F1
#
_entry.id   AF-A0A2E4D1B4-F1
#
_cell.length_a   1.000
_cell.length_b   1.000
_cell.length_c   1.000
_cell.angle_alpha   90.00
_cell.angle_beta   90.00
_cell.angle_gamma   90.00
#
_symmetry.space_group_name_H-M   'P 1'
#
loop_
_entity.id
_entity.type
_entity.pdbx_description
1 polymer ?
#
loop_
_entity_poly.entity_id
_entity_poly.type
_entity_poly.pdbx_seq_one_letter_code
_entity_poly.pdbx_strand_id
1 'polypeptide(L)'
;MNPFDFFDEIFCINLDSRPDRWSSFLKEARRVGIAHRVKRFPAIVPPSKNGALGCKLSTLSIIKKAKNKNLKNFLILEDDVVFKKNALKNLSVSISQLPVDWDMFYLGLNLTKESFKHSQNLVNVKGGRSTHAVAYSNSVYQDILDENSLEPSQKLDIPIDVYYETKIHPKKNIYCSCPMIALQREAYSDIEKRNVNYSWLETNFSSLVVRKKSLLALGYCLFFVGLMMLVTATSFLTLQPKFIFVPFLLSSFITLVIFFCKGKVDRVCSDKLQIFAFDIGVFVFIFTGFKLIASGFLFLFLLVLIWAAGLALLAFCRNTEFYPGYGLANKEKKEKDIDLQGLHKRLMSMMMNVDDICKKNKITYWLDAGTLLGAVRGGDFIPWDDDLDICMPYEDAQKLKKIYKSKQFPKNLTLQMFEDRWASKAIKRKFGTTLKIRDKNSIALEGNEFVTDRYEQGVFIDIFVVNTLPEEKSNIFLNFLDNIQHSRSLKEIRLNTIGKAILLKKNVSLKSSKIIKHPEDLAKGVWWQKDVIFPLGEKVFGKVRLPVPRNFDQYLKDLYGDYMKLPSKKNQKPKHLSFLRLWDKEKGL
;
A
#
# COMPACT_ATOMS: atom_id res chain seq x y z
N MET A 1 -25.20 30.28 -9.16
CA MET A 1 -25.59 29.26 -10.16
C MET A 1 -25.31 27.89 -9.56
N ASN A 2 -26.24 26.93 -9.68
CA ASN A 2 -26.01 25.58 -9.17
C ASN A 2 -25.02 24.90 -10.13
N PRO A 3 -23.93 24.25 -9.67
CA PRO A 3 -22.96 23.62 -10.57
C PRO A 3 -23.56 22.52 -11.45
N PHE A 4 -24.72 21.97 -11.10
CA PHE A 4 -25.47 21.07 -11.97
C PHE A 4 -26.12 21.77 -13.17
N ASP A 5 -26.14 23.10 -13.23
CA ASP A 5 -26.58 23.92 -14.38
C ASP A 5 -25.65 23.76 -15.60
N PHE A 6 -24.47 23.17 -15.40
CA PHE A 6 -23.59 22.74 -16.48
C PHE A 6 -24.18 21.63 -17.37
N PHE A 7 -25.14 20.84 -16.85
CA PHE A 7 -25.81 19.79 -17.60
C PHE A 7 -27.14 20.31 -18.15
N ASP A 8 -27.37 20.15 -19.44
CA ASP A 8 -28.57 20.57 -20.15
C ASP A 8 -29.81 19.83 -19.60
N GLU A 9 -29.68 18.51 -19.43
CA GLU A 9 -30.69 17.68 -18.76
C GLU A 9 -30.05 16.70 -17.77
N ILE A 10 -30.82 16.37 -16.73
CA ILE A 10 -30.45 15.37 -15.72
C ILE A 10 -31.53 14.30 -15.72
N PHE A 11 -31.16 13.05 -15.97
CA PHE A 11 -32.05 11.89 -15.94
C PHE A 11 -31.77 11.05 -14.69
N CYS A 12 -32.81 10.42 -14.14
CA CYS A 12 -32.64 9.40 -13.11
C CYS A 12 -33.38 8.12 -13.50
N ILE A 13 -32.66 7.01 -13.59
CA ILE A 13 -33.20 5.68 -13.87
C ILE A 13 -33.77 5.10 -12.58
N ASN A 14 -35.04 4.72 -12.60
CA ASN A 14 -35.74 4.13 -11.47
C ASN A 14 -36.80 3.12 -11.97
N LEU A 15 -36.91 1.97 -11.30
CA LEU A 15 -37.95 0.98 -11.58
C LEU A 15 -39.31 1.47 -11.09
N ASP A 16 -40.38 1.25 -11.88
CA ASP A 16 -41.75 1.56 -11.46
C ASP A 16 -42.18 0.77 -10.22
N SER A 17 -41.62 -0.43 -10.04
CA SER A 17 -41.83 -1.26 -8.85
C SER A 17 -41.07 -0.79 -7.59
N ARG A 18 -40.23 0.26 -7.68
CA ARG A 18 -39.42 0.79 -6.57
C ARG A 18 -39.71 2.26 -6.25
N PRO A 19 -40.95 2.60 -5.84
CA PRO A 19 -41.30 3.96 -5.42
C PRO A 19 -40.55 4.39 -4.15
N ASP A 20 -40.12 3.43 -3.31
CA ASP A 20 -39.29 3.64 -2.13
C ASP A 20 -37.92 4.24 -2.49
N ARG A 21 -37.26 3.69 -3.53
CA ARG A 21 -35.98 4.21 -4.02
C ARG A 21 -36.16 5.58 -4.67
N TRP A 22 -37.25 5.79 -5.40
CA TRP A 22 -37.57 7.09 -5.97
C TRP A 22 -37.73 8.18 -4.90
N SER A 23 -38.49 7.91 -3.84
CA SER A 23 -38.66 8.82 -2.71
C SER A 23 -37.32 9.16 -2.05
N SER A 24 -36.46 8.15 -1.89
CA SER A 24 -35.12 8.32 -1.31
C SER A 24 -34.19 9.13 -2.22
N PHE A 25 -34.22 8.89 -3.53
CA PHE A 25 -33.53 9.71 -4.52
C PHE A 25 -33.99 11.18 -4.47
N LEU A 26 -35.31 11.44 -4.40
CA LEU A 26 -35.83 12.81 -4.33
C LEU A 26 -35.38 13.57 -3.08
N LYS A 27 -35.08 12.87 -1.97
CA LYS A 27 -34.46 13.49 -0.78
C LYS A 27 -33.03 13.95 -1.10
N GLU A 28 -32.24 13.09 -1.73
CA GLU A 28 -30.87 13.43 -2.17
C GLU A 28 -30.85 14.56 -3.20
N ALA A 29 -31.74 14.52 -4.19
CA ALA A 29 -31.86 15.54 -5.22
C ALA A 29 -32.28 16.90 -4.64
N ARG A 30 -33.17 16.93 -3.64
CA ARG A 30 -33.53 18.17 -2.92
C ARG A 30 -32.35 18.73 -2.14
N ARG A 31 -31.56 17.85 -1.49
CA ARG A 31 -30.39 18.27 -0.70
C ARG A 31 -29.32 18.97 -1.54
N VAL A 32 -29.18 18.61 -2.81
CA VAL A 32 -28.26 19.30 -3.76
C VAL A 32 -28.98 20.29 -4.70
N GLY A 33 -30.26 20.57 -4.46
CA GLY A 33 -31.03 21.60 -5.16
C GLY A 33 -31.38 21.28 -6.62
N ILE A 34 -31.42 20.00 -7.02
CA ILE A 34 -31.69 19.58 -8.42
C ILE A 34 -33.04 18.88 -8.61
N ALA A 35 -33.83 18.67 -7.56
CA ALA A 35 -35.07 17.88 -7.63
C ALA A 35 -36.06 18.33 -8.73
N HIS A 36 -36.15 19.63 -8.98
CA HIS A 36 -37.02 20.21 -10.02
C HIS A 36 -36.46 20.05 -11.45
N ARG A 37 -35.18 19.71 -11.60
CA ARG A 37 -34.50 19.54 -12.89
C ARG A 37 -34.39 18.08 -13.32
N VAL A 38 -34.49 17.15 -12.38
CA VAL A 38 -34.34 15.73 -12.68
C VAL A 38 -35.58 15.20 -13.39
N LYS A 39 -35.36 14.56 -14.55
CA LYS A 39 -36.37 13.83 -15.30
C LYS A 39 -36.28 12.35 -14.93
N ARG A 40 -37.32 11.81 -14.30
CA ARG A 40 -37.42 10.37 -14.05
C ARG A 40 -37.49 9.63 -15.39
N PHE A 41 -36.70 8.58 -15.52
CA PHE A 41 -36.77 7.63 -16.62
C PHE A 41 -37.22 6.27 -16.05
N PRO A 42 -38.38 5.74 -16.46
CA PRO A 42 -38.81 4.42 -16.01
C PRO A 42 -37.84 3.37 -16.56
N ALA A 43 -37.17 2.65 -15.67
CA ALA A 43 -36.18 1.65 -16.05
C ALA A 43 -36.82 0.52 -16.87
N ILE A 44 -36.18 0.16 -17.98
CA ILE A 44 -36.62 -0.92 -18.86
C ILE A 44 -36.39 -2.26 -18.17
N VAL A 45 -37.47 -3.03 -18.03
CA VAL A 45 -37.42 -4.41 -17.53
C VAL A 45 -37.45 -5.36 -18.73
N PRO A 46 -36.32 -6.00 -19.10
CA PRO A 46 -36.31 -6.92 -20.23
C PRO A 46 -37.12 -8.19 -19.89
N PRO A 47 -37.64 -8.92 -20.89
CA PRO A 47 -38.36 -10.19 -20.66
C PRO A 47 -37.55 -11.22 -19.87
N SER A 48 -36.23 -11.24 -20.04
CA SER A 48 -35.30 -12.11 -19.29
C SER A 48 -35.18 -11.75 -17.81
N LYS A 49 -35.72 -10.61 -17.37
CA LYS A 49 -35.56 -10.03 -16.03
C LYS A 49 -34.09 -9.80 -15.60
N ASN A 50 -33.16 -9.80 -16.56
CA ASN A 50 -31.77 -9.47 -16.30
C ASN A 50 -31.64 -7.95 -16.05
N GLY A 51 -31.40 -7.57 -14.80
CA GLY A 51 -31.31 -6.16 -14.41
C GLY A 51 -30.13 -5.41 -15.02
N ALA A 52 -29.00 -6.07 -15.32
CA ALA A 52 -27.87 -5.44 -15.99
C ALA A 52 -28.22 -5.07 -17.45
N LEU A 53 -28.94 -5.96 -18.14
CA LEU A 53 -29.50 -5.66 -19.46
C LEU A 53 -30.53 -4.53 -19.40
N GLY A 54 -31.38 -4.51 -18.36
CA GLY A 54 -32.33 -3.42 -18.14
C GLY A 54 -31.67 -2.07 -17.94
N CYS A 55 -30.60 -2.01 -17.13
CA CYS A 55 -29.78 -0.80 -16.94
C CYS A 55 -29.14 -0.34 -18.27
N LYS A 56 -28.58 -1.28 -19.05
CA LYS A 56 -28.02 -1.00 -20.39
C LYS A 56 -29.06 -0.42 -21.34
N LEU A 57 -30.21 -1.08 -21.50
CA LEU A 57 -31.28 -0.63 -22.40
C LEU A 57 -31.83 0.74 -21.99
N SER A 58 -31.99 0.98 -20.69
CA SER A 58 -32.44 2.27 -20.15
C SER A 58 -31.44 3.38 -20.48
N THR A 59 -30.15 3.11 -20.26
CA THR A 59 -29.06 4.04 -20.55
C THR A 59 -28.99 4.38 -22.03
N LEU A 60 -29.00 3.37 -22.91
CA LEU A 60 -29.00 3.57 -24.37
C LEU A 60 -30.24 4.35 -24.85
N SER A 61 -31.40 4.10 -24.26
CA SER A 61 -32.63 4.84 -24.58
C SER A 61 -32.53 6.32 -24.19
N ILE A 62 -31.93 6.63 -23.04
CA ILE A 62 -31.66 8.01 -22.63
C ILE A 62 -30.65 8.67 -23.58
N ILE A 63 -29.56 7.98 -23.92
CA ILE A 63 -28.53 8.50 -24.85
C ILE A 63 -29.12 8.80 -26.23
N LYS A 64 -29.96 7.90 -26.77
CA LYS A 64 -30.69 8.12 -28.02
C LYS A 64 -31.62 9.34 -27.94
N LYS A 65 -32.34 9.49 -26.82
CA LYS A 65 -33.19 10.66 -26.56
C LYS A 65 -32.39 11.96 -26.46
N ALA A 66 -31.22 11.93 -25.81
CA ALA A 66 -30.32 13.06 -25.69
C ALA A 66 -29.75 13.49 -27.06
N LYS A 67 -29.33 12.52 -27.89
CA LYS A 67 -28.90 12.74 -29.27
C LYS A 67 -30.01 13.40 -30.10
N ASN A 68 -31.23 12.87 -30.06
CA ASN A 68 -32.37 13.43 -30.81
C ASN A 68 -32.73 14.86 -30.40
N LYS A 69 -32.42 15.24 -29.16
CA LYS A 69 -32.61 16.60 -28.62
C LYS A 69 -31.39 17.52 -28.84
N ASN A 70 -30.31 17.00 -29.42
CA ASN A 70 -29.03 17.71 -29.56
C ASN A 70 -28.50 18.26 -28.22
N LEU A 71 -28.66 17.52 -27.11
CA LEU A 71 -28.07 17.93 -25.84
C LEU A 71 -26.54 17.92 -25.96
N LYS A 72 -25.87 18.96 -25.45
CA LYS A 72 -24.41 19.07 -25.46
C LYS A 72 -23.81 18.27 -24.31
N ASN A 73 -24.31 18.49 -23.09
CA ASN A 73 -23.84 17.84 -21.87
C ASN A 73 -25.06 17.37 -21.06
N PHE A 74 -25.13 16.10 -20.68
CA PHE A 74 -26.23 15.60 -19.86
C PHE A 74 -25.73 14.61 -18.82
N LEU A 75 -26.49 14.47 -17.74
CA LEU A 75 -26.15 13.62 -16.60
C LEU A 75 -27.18 12.49 -16.46
N ILE A 76 -26.71 11.26 -16.35
CA ILE A 76 -27.54 10.11 -15.97
C ILE A 76 -27.18 9.71 -14.54
N LEU A 77 -28.21 9.55 -13.71
CA LEU A 77 -28.15 9.07 -12.33
C LEU A 77 -28.93 7.77 -12.19
N GLU A 78 -28.53 6.92 -11.26
CA GLU A 78 -29.37 5.86 -10.70
C GLU A 78 -30.02 6.35 -9.39
N ASP A 79 -31.12 5.73 -8.99
CA ASP A 79 -31.90 6.11 -7.80
C ASP A 79 -31.26 5.74 -6.44
N ASP A 80 -30.16 4.98 -6.45
CA ASP A 80 -29.30 4.75 -5.28
C ASP A 80 -28.13 5.73 -5.19
N VAL A 81 -28.05 6.76 -6.03
CA VAL A 81 -27.02 7.78 -5.87
C VAL A 81 -27.16 8.48 -4.51
N VAL A 82 -26.02 8.69 -3.86
CA VAL A 82 -25.88 9.49 -2.64
C VAL A 82 -24.82 10.55 -2.89
N PHE A 83 -25.18 11.83 -2.78
CA PHE A 83 -24.20 12.90 -2.98
C PHE A 83 -23.35 13.11 -1.72
N LYS A 84 -22.09 13.51 -1.86
CA LYS A 84 -21.28 13.87 -0.67
C LYS A 84 -21.72 15.20 -0.07
N LYS A 85 -21.33 15.47 1.19
CA LYS A 85 -21.60 16.76 1.87
C LYS A 85 -21.10 17.96 1.06
N ASN A 86 -19.92 17.84 0.44
CA ASN A 86 -19.29 18.87 -0.37
C ASN A 86 -19.56 18.73 -1.88
N ALA A 87 -20.62 18.02 -2.29
CA ALA A 87 -20.89 17.68 -3.69
C ALA A 87 -20.92 18.92 -4.61
N LEU A 88 -21.63 19.99 -4.22
CA LEU A 88 -21.72 21.21 -5.03
C LEU A 88 -20.35 21.86 -5.24
N LYS A 89 -19.57 22.02 -4.17
CA LYS A 89 -18.22 22.59 -4.25
C LYS A 89 -17.30 21.73 -5.13
N ASN A 90 -17.32 20.42 -4.92
CA ASN A 90 -16.47 19.49 -5.68
C ASN A 90 -16.86 19.49 -7.16
N LEU A 91 -18.16 19.49 -7.48
CA LEU A 91 -18.66 19.54 -8.85
C LEU A 91 -18.25 20.84 -9.54
N SER A 92 -18.43 21.99 -8.87
CA SER A 92 -18.03 23.29 -9.41
C SER A 92 -16.54 23.34 -9.78
N VAL A 93 -15.67 22.86 -8.89
CA VAL A 93 -14.21 22.85 -9.13
C VAL A 93 -13.80 21.79 -10.16
N SER A 94 -14.45 20.62 -10.17
CA SER A 94 -14.18 19.59 -11.16
C SER A 94 -14.58 20.05 -12.56
N ILE A 95 -15.74 20.70 -12.72
CA ILE A 95 -16.18 21.27 -14.01
C ILE A 95 -15.21 22.35 -14.49
N SER A 96 -14.78 23.26 -13.61
CA SER A 96 -13.85 24.33 -14.01
C SER A 96 -12.47 23.82 -14.44
N GLN A 97 -12.13 22.58 -14.08
CA GLN A 97 -10.87 21.94 -14.47
C GLN A 97 -11.05 20.93 -15.61
N LEU A 98 -12.29 20.67 -16.04
CA LEU A 98 -12.60 19.68 -17.05
C LEU A 98 -12.10 20.17 -18.41
N PRO A 99 -11.26 19.39 -19.13
CA PRO A 99 -10.81 19.77 -20.46
C PRO A 99 -11.96 19.98 -21.41
N VAL A 100 -11.82 20.86 -22.41
CA VAL A 100 -12.90 21.19 -23.36
C VAL A 100 -13.34 19.96 -24.18
N ASP A 101 -12.41 19.04 -24.44
CA ASP A 101 -12.56 17.83 -25.25
C ASP A 101 -12.91 16.58 -24.42
N TRP A 102 -13.56 16.74 -23.27
CA TRP A 102 -14.03 15.62 -22.45
C TRP A 102 -15.19 14.87 -23.12
N ASP A 103 -15.19 13.54 -22.94
CA ASP A 103 -16.17 12.64 -23.57
C ASP A 103 -17.16 12.08 -22.55
N MET A 104 -16.65 11.58 -21.42
CA MET A 104 -17.47 11.17 -20.28
C MET A 104 -16.86 11.66 -18.98
N PHE A 105 -17.71 12.05 -18.04
CA PHE A 105 -17.32 12.56 -16.73
C PHE A 105 -18.08 11.85 -15.60
N TYR A 106 -17.36 11.08 -14.79
CA TYR A 106 -17.92 10.36 -13.66
C TYR A 106 -17.93 11.22 -12.39
N LEU A 107 -19.08 11.29 -11.73
CA LEU A 107 -19.23 11.92 -10.42
C LEU A 107 -18.85 10.97 -9.28
N GLY A 108 -18.88 9.66 -9.55
CA GLY A 108 -18.34 8.58 -8.74
C GLY A 108 -18.07 7.37 -9.64
N LEU A 109 -16.93 6.70 -9.45
CA LEU A 109 -16.51 5.56 -10.26
C LEU A 109 -15.75 4.52 -9.45
N ASN A 110 -16.06 3.24 -9.65
CA ASN A 110 -15.20 2.16 -9.19
C ASN A 110 -14.05 1.95 -10.18
N LEU A 111 -12.84 2.38 -9.86
CA LEU A 111 -11.68 2.15 -10.74
C LEU A 111 -11.30 0.67 -10.78
N THR A 112 -10.93 0.20 -11.96
CA THR A 112 -10.44 -1.17 -12.19
C THR A 112 -9.01 -1.17 -12.72
N LYS A 113 -8.51 -0.02 -13.17
CA LYS A 113 -7.15 0.18 -13.69
C LYS A 113 -6.52 1.42 -13.09
N GLU A 114 -5.19 1.40 -12.97
CA GLU A 114 -4.41 2.59 -12.62
C GLU A 114 -4.77 3.74 -13.55
N SER A 115 -5.16 4.86 -12.95
CA SER A 115 -5.63 6.07 -13.62
C SER A 115 -4.80 7.24 -13.14
N PHE A 116 -4.66 8.30 -13.94
CA PHE A 116 -3.67 9.34 -13.66
C PHE A 116 -4.34 10.61 -13.17
N LYS A 117 -3.79 11.24 -12.13
CA LYS A 117 -4.25 12.57 -11.72
C LYS A 117 -4.06 13.55 -12.88
N HIS A 118 -5.15 14.17 -13.34
CA HIS A 118 -5.15 15.14 -14.43
C HIS A 118 -4.94 16.55 -13.87
N SER A 119 -5.72 16.91 -12.86
CA SER A 119 -5.67 18.19 -12.15
C SER A 119 -5.88 17.94 -10.65
N GLN A 120 -5.98 19.00 -9.85
CA GLN A 120 -6.30 18.85 -8.43
C GLN A 120 -7.60 18.06 -8.25
N ASN A 121 -8.66 18.35 -9.00
CA ASN A 121 -10.00 17.80 -8.81
C ASN A 121 -10.43 16.76 -9.84
N LEU A 122 -9.53 16.32 -10.72
CA LEU A 122 -9.83 15.36 -11.79
C LEU A 122 -8.78 14.28 -11.93
N VAL A 123 -9.28 13.10 -12.27
CA VAL A 123 -8.51 11.92 -12.66
C VAL A 123 -8.82 11.62 -14.12
N ASN A 124 -7.80 11.42 -14.94
CA ASN A 124 -7.92 10.82 -16.26
C ASN A 124 -8.05 9.30 -16.10
N VAL A 125 -9.22 8.78 -16.42
CA VAL A 125 -9.62 7.39 -16.17
C VAL A 125 -9.12 6.48 -17.28
N LYS A 126 -8.46 5.38 -16.92
CA LYS A 126 -8.03 4.33 -17.86
C LYS A 126 -8.92 3.08 -17.84
N GLY A 127 -9.70 2.92 -16.78
CA GLY A 127 -10.70 1.86 -16.65
C GLY A 127 -11.45 1.94 -15.32
N GLY A 128 -12.76 1.76 -15.37
CA GLY A 128 -13.61 1.64 -14.20
C GLY A 128 -15.03 1.16 -14.53
N ARG A 129 -15.77 0.71 -13.51
CA ARG A 129 -17.08 0.07 -13.64
C ARG A 129 -18.11 0.60 -12.65
N SER A 130 -19.02 1.43 -13.11
CA SER A 130 -20.26 1.79 -12.41
C SER A 130 -21.05 2.79 -13.26
N THR A 131 -22.37 2.84 -13.10
CA THR A 131 -23.24 3.77 -13.83
C THR A 131 -24.11 4.69 -12.97
N HIS A 132 -23.96 4.65 -11.64
CA HIS A 132 -24.82 5.41 -10.72
C HIS A 132 -24.80 6.94 -10.91
N ALA A 133 -23.71 7.51 -11.43
CA ALA A 133 -23.62 8.94 -11.69
C ALA A 133 -22.59 9.27 -12.78
N VAL A 134 -23.05 9.37 -14.03
CA VAL A 134 -22.20 9.55 -15.22
C VAL A 134 -22.74 10.66 -16.11
N ALA A 135 -21.89 11.63 -16.44
CA ALA A 135 -22.17 12.65 -17.43
C ALA A 135 -21.54 12.30 -18.77
N TYR A 136 -22.19 12.74 -19.84
CA TYR A 136 -21.83 12.45 -21.22
C TYR A 136 -21.82 13.76 -22.02
N SER A 137 -20.80 13.89 -22.87
CA SER A 137 -20.74 14.90 -23.92
C SER A 137 -21.45 14.38 -25.18
N ASN A 138 -21.87 15.28 -26.08
CA ASN A 138 -22.42 14.90 -27.37
C ASN A 138 -21.42 14.14 -28.26
N SER A 139 -20.12 14.27 -27.99
CA SER A 139 -19.03 13.61 -28.73
C SER A 139 -19.02 12.08 -28.61
N VAL A 140 -19.73 11.49 -27.62
CA VAL A 140 -19.78 10.04 -27.41
C VAL A 140 -21.05 9.37 -27.94
N TYR A 141 -22.01 10.13 -28.47
CA TYR A 141 -23.28 9.58 -28.93
C TYR A 141 -23.09 8.46 -29.95
N GLN A 142 -22.29 8.72 -30.97
CA GLN A 142 -22.13 7.81 -32.09
C GLN A 142 -21.37 6.55 -31.67
N ASP A 143 -20.28 6.71 -30.90
CA ASP A 143 -19.49 5.57 -30.42
C ASP A 143 -20.29 4.61 -29.53
N ILE A 144 -21.20 5.13 -28.71
CA ILE A 144 -22.02 4.29 -27.83
C ILE A 144 -23.17 3.63 -28.60
N LEU A 145 -23.80 4.35 -29.54
CA LEU A 145 -24.99 3.86 -30.27
C LEU A 145 -24.64 2.92 -31.44
N ASP A 146 -23.50 3.10 -32.10
CA ASP A 146 -23.14 2.31 -33.30
C ASP A 146 -22.74 0.88 -32.98
N GLU A 147 -22.03 0.66 -31.87
CA GLU A 147 -21.63 -0.67 -31.42
C GLU A 147 -22.76 -1.37 -30.60
N ASN A 148 -23.82 -0.65 -30.24
CA ASN A 148 -25.02 -1.13 -29.56
C ASN A 148 -26.29 -0.85 -30.37
N SER A 149 -26.28 -1.16 -31.68
CA SER A 149 -27.52 -1.16 -32.47
C SER A 149 -28.56 -2.05 -31.76
N LEU A 150 -29.80 -1.60 -31.71
CA LEU A 150 -30.94 -2.25 -31.03
C LEU A 150 -31.33 -3.62 -31.63
N GLU A 151 -30.53 -4.13 -32.57
CA GLU A 151 -30.74 -5.41 -33.23
C GLU A 151 -30.15 -6.55 -32.39
N PRO A 152 -30.89 -7.67 -32.23
CA PRO A 152 -30.52 -8.78 -31.35
C PRO A 152 -29.37 -9.60 -31.95
N SER A 153 -28.14 -9.10 -31.80
CA SER A 153 -26.94 -9.92 -31.92
C SER A 153 -26.41 -10.26 -30.53
N GLN A 154 -25.63 -11.34 -30.42
CA GLN A 154 -25.02 -11.88 -29.18
C GLN A 154 -24.21 -10.87 -28.33
N LYS A 155 -24.11 -9.59 -28.73
CA LYS A 155 -23.48 -8.46 -28.04
C LYS A 155 -24.35 -7.80 -26.95
N LEU A 156 -25.64 -8.14 -26.85
CA LEU A 156 -26.54 -7.51 -25.87
C LEU A 156 -26.26 -7.89 -24.40
N ASP A 157 -25.61 -9.02 -24.14
CA ASP A 157 -25.44 -9.55 -22.77
C ASP A 157 -24.32 -8.89 -21.94
N ILE A 158 -23.43 -8.10 -22.54
CA ILE A 158 -22.36 -7.42 -21.78
C ILE A 158 -22.96 -6.22 -21.03
N PRO A 159 -22.82 -6.13 -19.68
CA PRO A 159 -23.23 -4.97 -18.91
C PRO A 159 -22.61 -3.67 -19.45
N ILE A 160 -23.37 -2.57 -19.36
CA ILE A 160 -23.00 -1.30 -19.99
C ILE A 160 -21.69 -0.71 -19.45
N ASP A 161 -21.41 -0.89 -18.16
CA ASP A 161 -20.18 -0.43 -17.53
C ASP A 161 -18.94 -1.24 -17.96
N VAL A 162 -19.08 -2.55 -18.14
CA VAL A 162 -18.06 -3.42 -18.74
C VAL A 162 -17.83 -3.04 -20.20
N TYR A 163 -18.90 -2.73 -20.93
CA TYR A 163 -18.80 -2.21 -22.30
C TYR A 163 -18.02 -0.88 -22.32
N TYR A 164 -18.33 0.06 -21.43
CA TYR A 164 -17.59 1.32 -21.33
C TYR A 164 -16.10 1.09 -21.06
N GLU A 165 -15.75 0.26 -20.08
CA GLU A 165 -14.35 -0.01 -19.75
C GLU A 165 -13.58 -0.65 -20.90
N THR A 166 -14.21 -1.58 -21.62
CA THR A 166 -13.52 -2.40 -22.64
C THR A 166 -13.52 -1.78 -24.02
N LYS A 167 -14.49 -0.91 -24.35
CA LYS A 167 -14.69 -0.37 -25.71
C LYS A 167 -14.58 1.15 -25.80
N ILE A 168 -15.10 1.88 -24.80
CA ILE A 168 -15.17 3.34 -24.84
C ILE A 168 -13.95 3.98 -24.17
N HIS A 169 -13.64 3.60 -22.93
CA HIS A 169 -12.55 4.19 -22.14
C HIS A 169 -11.19 4.18 -22.86
N PRO A 170 -10.80 3.15 -23.63
CA PRO A 170 -9.52 3.15 -24.34
C PRO A 170 -9.42 4.16 -25.49
N LYS A 171 -10.55 4.65 -26.01
CA LYS A 171 -10.62 5.48 -27.23
C LYS A 171 -11.02 6.94 -26.96
N LYS A 172 -11.42 7.26 -25.73
CA LYS A 172 -12.10 8.52 -25.38
C LYS A 172 -11.48 9.20 -24.15
N ASN A 173 -11.72 10.49 -24.02
CA ASN A 173 -11.26 11.35 -22.94
C ASN A 173 -12.17 11.23 -21.72
N ILE A 174 -11.87 10.23 -20.87
CA ILE A 174 -12.68 9.92 -19.70
C ILE A 174 -12.09 10.56 -18.44
N TYR A 175 -12.95 11.23 -17.67
CA TYR A 175 -12.57 11.86 -16.41
C TYR A 175 -13.46 11.41 -15.25
N CYS A 176 -12.92 11.45 -14.05
CA CYS A 176 -13.68 11.29 -12.81
C CYS A 176 -13.30 12.39 -11.81
N SER A 177 -14.28 12.87 -11.06
CA SER A 177 -14.06 13.81 -9.97
C SER A 177 -13.20 13.20 -8.85
N CYS A 178 -12.29 14.00 -8.29
CA CYS A 178 -11.42 13.61 -7.19
C CYS A 178 -11.17 14.81 -6.25
N PRO A 179 -11.91 14.98 -5.14
CA PRO A 179 -12.73 13.97 -4.48
C PRO A 179 -14.02 13.64 -5.24
N MET A 180 -14.51 12.41 -5.07
CA MET A 180 -15.80 11.99 -5.62
C MET A 180 -16.93 12.92 -5.17
N ILE A 181 -17.91 13.10 -6.05
CA ILE A 181 -19.11 13.91 -5.82
C ILE A 181 -20.28 13.03 -5.38
N ALA A 182 -20.32 11.79 -5.88
CA ALA A 182 -21.40 10.84 -5.66
C ALA A 182 -20.87 9.45 -5.29
N LEU A 183 -21.68 8.70 -4.53
CA LEU A 183 -21.49 7.30 -4.14
C LEU A 183 -22.79 6.52 -4.41
N GLN A 184 -22.74 5.21 -4.24
CA GLN A 184 -23.93 4.34 -4.23
C GLN A 184 -24.40 4.06 -2.79
N ARG A 185 -25.72 4.10 -2.57
CA ARG A 185 -26.35 3.78 -1.29
C ARG A 185 -26.16 2.31 -0.94
N GLU A 186 -25.95 2.03 0.34
CA GLU A 186 -26.08 0.67 0.87
C GLU A 186 -27.56 0.28 0.91
N ALA A 187 -27.93 -0.72 0.11
CA ALA A 187 -29.30 -1.21 -0.03
C ALA A 187 -29.35 -2.58 -0.70
N TYR A 188 -30.54 -3.18 -0.78
CA TYR A 188 -30.78 -4.37 -1.60
C TYR A 188 -30.71 -4.02 -3.09
N SER A 189 -29.85 -4.72 -3.83
CA SER A 189 -29.71 -4.57 -5.28
C SER A 189 -30.56 -5.59 -6.02
N ASP A 190 -31.47 -5.10 -6.88
CA ASP A 190 -32.29 -5.94 -7.75
C ASP A 190 -31.47 -6.66 -8.84
N ILE A 191 -30.28 -6.15 -9.17
CA ILE A 191 -29.34 -6.75 -10.12
C ILE A 191 -28.55 -7.87 -9.44
N GLU A 192 -27.97 -7.58 -8.27
CA GLU A 192 -27.08 -8.51 -7.54
C GLU A 192 -27.85 -9.51 -6.65
N LYS A 193 -29.16 -9.30 -6.45
CA LYS A 193 -30.04 -10.12 -5.59
C LYS A 193 -29.54 -10.26 -4.15
N ARG A 194 -28.92 -9.19 -3.62
CA ARG A 194 -28.38 -9.13 -2.25
C ARG A 194 -28.26 -7.69 -1.77
N ASN A 195 -28.07 -7.51 -0.46
CA ASN A 195 -27.62 -6.24 0.08
C ASN A 195 -26.18 -5.95 -0.37
N VAL A 196 -25.97 -4.77 -0.92
CA VAL A 196 -24.67 -4.29 -1.41
C VAL A 196 -24.21 -3.12 -0.56
N ASN A 197 -22.91 -3.08 -0.25
CA ASN A 197 -22.27 -2.01 0.51
C ASN A 197 -21.06 -1.52 -0.29
N TYR A 198 -21.05 -0.22 -0.60
CA TYR A 198 -20.01 0.44 -1.41
C TYR A 198 -19.13 1.37 -0.59
N SER A 199 -19.05 1.18 0.74
CA SER A 199 -18.19 1.98 1.64
C SER A 199 -16.70 1.95 1.26
N TRP A 200 -16.27 0.92 0.53
CA TRP A 200 -14.93 0.73 0.01
C TRP A 200 -14.63 1.52 -1.30
N LEU A 201 -15.65 2.08 -1.96
CA LEU A 201 -15.52 2.68 -3.29
C LEU A 201 -14.48 3.81 -3.33
N GLU A 202 -14.50 4.71 -2.35
CA GLU A 202 -13.56 5.85 -2.29
C GLU A 202 -12.13 5.40 -2.03
N THR A 203 -11.97 4.35 -1.21
CA THR A 203 -10.67 3.76 -0.89
C THR A 203 -10.07 3.13 -2.14
N ASN A 204 -10.84 2.33 -2.88
CA ASN A 204 -10.39 1.72 -4.13
C ASN A 204 -10.09 2.78 -5.21
N PHE A 205 -10.91 3.82 -5.30
CA PHE A 205 -10.62 4.93 -6.21
C PHE A 205 -9.30 5.60 -5.86
N SER A 206 -9.05 5.87 -4.58
CA SER A 206 -7.83 6.54 -4.15
C SER A 206 -6.57 5.70 -4.35
N SER A 207 -6.66 4.36 -4.21
CA SER A 207 -5.51 3.46 -4.38
C SER A 207 -5.06 3.33 -5.83
N LEU A 208 -5.98 3.49 -6.79
CA LEU A 208 -5.70 3.35 -8.22
C LEU A 208 -5.36 4.68 -8.91
N VAL A 209 -5.32 5.81 -8.19
CA VAL A 209 -4.94 7.11 -8.77
C VAL A 209 -3.43 7.37 -8.62
N VAL A 210 -2.72 7.28 -9.74
CA VAL A 210 -1.27 7.52 -9.85
C VAL A 210 -0.97 8.98 -10.20
N ARG A 211 0.04 9.58 -9.57
CA ARG A 211 0.55 10.92 -9.96
C ARG A 211 1.61 10.77 -11.04
N LYS A 212 1.47 11.50 -12.16
CA LYS A 212 2.54 11.61 -13.18
C LYS A 212 3.82 12.07 -12.50
N LYS A 213 4.87 11.23 -12.50
CA LYS A 213 6.23 11.63 -12.12
C LYS A 213 6.68 12.68 -13.13
N SER A 214 7.15 13.85 -12.66
CA SER A 214 7.57 14.94 -13.53
C SER A 214 8.83 14.51 -14.32
N LEU A 215 8.66 14.30 -15.62
CA LEU A 215 9.77 14.18 -16.58
C LEU A 215 10.76 15.37 -16.48
N LEU A 216 10.28 16.52 -15.97
CA LEU A 216 11.09 17.68 -15.62
C LEU A 216 12.23 17.33 -14.64
N ALA A 217 11.95 16.55 -13.60
CA ALA A 217 12.98 16.18 -12.61
C ALA A 217 14.07 15.29 -13.22
N LEU A 218 13.71 14.43 -14.18
CA LEU A 218 14.66 13.63 -14.95
C LEU A 218 15.48 14.52 -15.89
N GLY A 219 14.85 15.50 -16.54
CA GLY A 219 15.52 16.49 -17.40
C GLY A 219 16.54 17.34 -16.65
N TYR A 220 16.19 17.84 -15.45
CA TYR A 220 17.12 18.61 -14.61
C TYR A 220 18.30 17.75 -14.12
N CYS A 221 18.06 16.49 -13.72
CA CYS A 221 19.14 15.58 -13.36
C CYS A 221 20.10 15.33 -14.54
N LEU A 222 19.57 15.12 -15.75
CA LEU A 222 20.39 14.89 -16.95
C LEU A 222 21.20 16.14 -17.34
N PHE A 223 20.62 17.34 -17.23
CA PHE A 223 21.31 18.60 -17.51
C PHE A 223 22.48 18.86 -16.56
N PHE A 224 22.28 18.69 -15.24
CA PHE A 224 23.34 18.89 -14.24
C PHE A 224 24.46 17.85 -14.36
N VAL A 225 24.13 16.60 -14.70
CA VAL A 225 25.13 15.57 -14.99
C VAL A 225 25.94 15.92 -16.25
N GLY A 226 25.30 16.42 -17.31
CA GLY A 226 25.99 16.90 -18.51
C GLY A 226 26.94 18.06 -18.23
N LEU A 227 26.53 19.01 -17.39
CA LEU A 227 27.38 20.13 -16.97
C LEU A 227 28.60 19.66 -16.16
N MET A 228 28.42 18.69 -15.25
CA MET A 228 29.53 18.08 -14.52
C MET A 228 30.51 17.36 -15.44
N MET A 229 30.02 16.63 -16.45
CA MET A 229 30.87 15.97 -17.44
C MET A 229 31.73 16.97 -18.22
N LEU A 230 31.16 18.11 -18.63
CA LEU A 230 31.88 19.17 -19.34
C LEU A 230 33.01 19.77 -18.49
N VAL A 231 32.75 20.00 -17.21
CA VAL A 231 33.74 20.52 -16.24
C VAL A 231 34.84 19.49 -15.98
N THR A 232 34.50 18.20 -15.84
CA THR A 232 35.51 17.15 -15.68
C THR A 232 36.34 16.94 -16.93
N ALA A 233 35.74 17.00 -18.13
CA ALA A 233 36.45 16.83 -19.40
C ALA A 233 37.41 17.98 -19.69
N THR A 234 37.00 19.22 -19.42
CA THR A 234 37.87 20.41 -19.55
C THR A 234 39.01 20.39 -18.55
N SER A 235 38.76 19.96 -17.30
CA SER A 235 39.80 19.79 -16.27
C SER A 235 40.79 18.66 -16.60
N PHE A 236 40.35 17.61 -17.29
CA PHE A 236 41.19 16.48 -17.70
C PHE A 236 42.08 16.80 -18.91
N LEU A 237 41.55 17.56 -19.88
CA LEU A 237 42.34 18.06 -21.03
C LEU A 237 43.50 18.96 -20.61
N THR A 238 43.39 19.63 -19.46
CA THR A 238 44.47 20.45 -18.88
C THR A 238 45.48 19.65 -18.03
N LEU A 239 45.21 18.39 -17.69
CA LEU A 239 46.04 17.58 -16.76
C LEU A 239 46.34 16.18 -17.32
N GLN A 240 47.27 16.12 -18.27
CA GLN A 240 48.09 14.97 -18.73
C GLN A 240 47.37 13.70 -19.29
N PRO A 241 47.73 13.18 -20.47
CA PRO A 241 46.91 12.24 -21.25
C PRO A 241 47.14 10.73 -20.95
N LYS A 242 47.62 10.34 -19.76
CA LYS A 242 48.04 8.95 -19.50
C LYS A 242 47.25 8.27 -18.37
N PHE A 243 45.94 8.06 -18.54
CA PHE A 243 45.20 7.13 -17.66
C PHE A 243 44.12 6.34 -18.41
N ILE A 244 44.22 5.01 -18.33
CA ILE A 244 43.39 3.98 -19.00
C ILE A 244 42.01 3.78 -18.29
N PHE A 245 41.53 4.77 -17.54
CA PHE A 245 40.31 4.60 -16.69
C PHE A 245 38.99 5.05 -17.33
N VAL A 246 39.03 5.65 -18.53
CA VAL A 246 37.85 6.15 -19.27
C VAL A 246 36.82 5.06 -19.62
N PRO A 247 37.20 3.83 -20.04
CA PRO A 247 36.23 2.80 -20.41
C PRO A 247 35.39 2.28 -19.23
N PHE A 248 35.94 2.31 -18.01
CA PHE A 248 35.29 1.76 -16.81
C PHE A 248 34.19 2.69 -16.27
N LEU A 249 34.43 4.00 -16.33
CA LEU A 249 33.43 5.02 -16.01
C LEU A 249 32.31 5.05 -17.07
N LEU A 250 32.65 4.89 -18.35
CA LEU A 250 31.68 4.84 -19.45
C LEU A 250 30.80 3.57 -19.39
N SER A 251 31.38 2.41 -19.06
CA SER A 251 30.66 1.14 -18.84
C SER A 251 29.67 1.21 -17.66
N SER A 252 30.12 1.78 -16.54
CA SER A 252 29.29 1.99 -15.35
C SER A 252 28.16 2.99 -15.63
N PHE A 253 28.41 3.99 -16.48
CA PHE A 253 27.43 4.98 -16.93
C PHE A 253 26.38 4.40 -17.89
N ILE A 254 26.78 3.60 -18.89
CA ILE A 254 25.84 2.92 -19.79
C ILE A 254 24.90 2.00 -18.99
N THR A 255 25.44 1.33 -17.97
CA THR A 255 24.65 0.49 -17.05
C THR A 255 23.63 1.34 -16.26
N LEU A 256 24.02 2.53 -15.80
CA LEU A 256 23.13 3.47 -15.10
C LEU A 256 22.04 4.03 -16.02
N VAL A 257 22.38 4.42 -17.25
CA VAL A 257 21.43 4.94 -18.26
C VAL A 257 20.42 3.86 -18.68
N ILE A 258 20.88 2.62 -18.94
CA ILE A 258 20.00 1.48 -19.23
C ILE A 258 19.06 1.18 -18.05
N PHE A 259 19.53 1.37 -16.82
CA PHE A 259 18.74 1.18 -15.60
C PHE A 259 17.67 2.27 -15.42
N PHE A 260 17.98 3.53 -15.75
CA PHE A 260 17.03 4.65 -15.71
C PHE A 260 16.01 4.63 -16.85
N CYS A 261 16.42 4.24 -18.07
CA CYS A 261 15.51 4.07 -19.22
C CYS A 261 14.47 2.96 -19.00
N LYS A 262 14.68 2.02 -18.06
CA LYS A 262 13.73 0.96 -17.68
C LYS A 262 12.64 1.40 -16.68
N GLY A 263 12.53 2.68 -16.35
CA GLY A 263 11.30 3.28 -15.77
C GLY A 263 10.97 2.93 -14.31
N LYS A 264 11.87 2.31 -13.54
CA LYS A 264 11.63 1.98 -12.12
C LYS A 264 12.42 2.89 -11.17
N VAL A 265 11.89 4.07 -10.90
CA VAL A 265 12.43 4.97 -9.86
C VAL A 265 11.50 4.97 -8.65
N ASP A 266 11.77 4.10 -7.67
CA ASP A 266 11.13 4.15 -6.34
C ASP A 266 11.95 5.04 -5.37
N ARG A 267 11.37 5.40 -4.21
CA ARG A 267 12.00 6.24 -3.15
C ARG A 267 13.44 5.85 -2.80
N VAL A 268 13.77 4.55 -2.90
CA VAL A 268 15.12 4.00 -2.66
C VAL A 268 16.18 4.57 -3.62
N CYS A 269 15.77 5.15 -4.75
CA CYS A 269 16.66 5.66 -5.78
C CYS A 269 17.28 7.02 -5.40
N SER A 270 16.61 7.90 -4.66
CA SER A 270 17.21 9.19 -4.23
C SER A 270 18.31 8.98 -3.20
N ASP A 271 18.12 8.04 -2.26
CA ASP A 271 19.09 7.77 -1.20
C ASP A 271 20.35 7.09 -1.76
N LYS A 272 20.19 6.23 -2.77
CA LYS A 272 21.32 5.61 -3.47
C LYS A 272 22.08 6.59 -4.36
N LEU A 273 21.39 7.55 -4.99
CA LEU A 273 22.04 8.63 -5.75
C LEU A 273 22.82 9.56 -4.81
N GLN A 274 22.29 9.87 -3.62
CA GLN A 274 22.97 10.64 -2.59
C GLN A 274 24.22 9.95 -2.05
N ILE A 275 24.17 8.62 -1.87
CA ILE A 275 25.33 7.82 -1.44
C ILE A 275 26.39 7.78 -2.53
N PHE A 276 26.00 7.59 -3.80
CA PHE A 276 26.93 7.55 -4.92
C PHE A 276 27.61 8.91 -5.17
N ALA A 277 26.86 10.02 -5.09
CA ALA A 277 27.43 11.37 -5.19
C ALA A 277 28.35 11.72 -4.01
N PHE A 278 28.03 11.24 -2.80
CA PHE A 278 28.87 11.42 -1.62
C PHE A 278 30.15 10.58 -1.69
N ASP A 279 30.07 9.33 -2.14
CA ASP A 279 31.23 8.44 -2.27
C ASP A 279 32.19 8.94 -3.37
N ILE A 280 31.69 9.47 -4.49
CA ILE A 280 32.52 10.16 -5.50
C ILE A 280 33.15 11.42 -4.93
N GLY A 281 32.38 12.24 -4.20
CA GLY A 281 32.89 13.47 -3.57
C GLY A 281 34.01 13.19 -2.57
N VAL A 282 33.85 12.15 -1.74
CA VAL A 282 34.86 11.73 -0.76
C VAL A 282 36.07 11.07 -1.42
N PHE A 283 35.87 10.28 -2.49
CA PHE A 283 36.97 9.65 -3.22
C PHE A 283 37.82 10.70 -3.95
N VAL A 284 37.19 11.70 -4.55
CA VAL A 284 37.88 12.86 -5.16
C VAL A 284 38.60 13.68 -4.09
N PHE A 285 37.99 13.91 -2.93
CA PHE A 285 38.61 14.67 -1.82
C PHE A 285 39.83 13.96 -1.22
N ILE A 286 39.79 12.64 -1.05
CA ILE A 286 40.90 11.86 -0.50
C ILE A 286 42.08 11.77 -1.49
N PHE A 287 41.81 11.67 -2.80
CA PHE A 287 42.87 11.56 -3.81
C PHE A 287 43.46 12.89 -4.27
N THR A 288 42.72 13.99 -4.15
CA THR A 288 43.24 15.35 -4.45
C THR A 288 43.89 16.04 -3.24
N GLY A 289 43.65 15.54 -2.03
CA GLY A 289 44.18 16.08 -0.78
C GLY A 289 45.70 15.99 -0.58
N PHE A 290 46.46 15.45 -1.56
CA PHE A 290 47.92 15.31 -1.43
C PHE A 290 48.78 16.11 -2.39
N LYS A 291 48.25 17.04 -3.19
CA LYS A 291 49.06 18.07 -3.89
C LYS A 291 48.14 19.04 -4.63
N LEU A 292 47.94 20.25 -4.11
CA LEU A 292 47.73 21.51 -4.87
C LEU A 292 47.36 22.66 -3.93
N ILE A 293 48.38 23.27 -3.33
CA ILE A 293 48.29 24.64 -2.79
C ILE A 293 48.59 25.57 -3.98
N ALA A 294 47.52 26.03 -4.65
CA ALA A 294 47.49 27.25 -5.48
C ALA A 294 46.15 27.44 -6.22
N SER A 295 45.36 26.39 -6.47
CA SER A 295 44.04 26.47 -7.16
C SER A 295 42.83 26.22 -6.25
N GLY A 296 43.07 26.07 -4.94
CA GLY A 296 42.08 25.63 -3.95
C GLY A 296 40.85 26.52 -3.83
N PHE A 297 40.94 27.83 -4.11
CA PHE A 297 39.82 28.75 -3.92
C PHE A 297 38.74 28.58 -5.01
N LEU A 298 39.13 28.38 -6.27
CA LEU A 298 38.19 28.19 -7.38
C LEU A 298 37.52 26.79 -7.29
N PHE A 299 38.29 25.79 -6.85
CA PHE A 299 37.77 24.44 -6.63
C PHE A 299 36.81 24.37 -5.44
N LEU A 300 37.14 25.04 -4.34
CA LEU A 300 36.26 25.14 -3.17
C LEU A 300 34.98 25.92 -3.52
N PHE A 301 35.08 26.98 -4.32
CA PHE A 301 33.94 27.74 -4.82
C PHE A 301 33.02 26.90 -5.72
N LEU A 302 33.59 26.08 -6.62
CA LEU A 302 32.81 25.16 -7.45
C LEU A 302 32.12 24.07 -6.63
N LEU A 303 32.79 23.53 -5.61
CA LEU A 303 32.19 22.56 -4.68
C LEU A 303 31.04 23.18 -3.89
N VAL A 304 31.17 24.44 -3.45
CA VAL A 304 30.09 25.18 -2.79
C VAL A 304 28.91 25.42 -3.73
N LEU A 305 29.16 25.75 -5.00
CA LEU A 305 28.09 25.92 -5.99
C LEU A 305 27.37 24.59 -6.32
N ILE A 306 28.10 23.48 -6.45
CA ILE A 306 27.52 22.15 -6.64
C ILE A 306 26.70 21.74 -5.41
N TRP A 307 27.20 22.03 -4.21
CA TRP A 307 26.47 21.76 -2.97
C TRP A 307 25.22 22.63 -2.82
N ALA A 308 25.30 23.93 -3.15
CA ALA A 308 24.17 24.85 -3.15
C ALA A 308 23.13 24.48 -4.21
N ALA A 309 23.54 24.07 -5.42
CA ALA A 309 22.65 23.55 -6.45
C ALA A 309 22.00 22.23 -6.02
N GLY A 310 22.74 21.34 -5.35
CA GLY A 310 22.20 20.12 -4.75
C GLY A 310 21.16 20.41 -3.67
N LEU A 311 21.40 21.41 -2.82
CA LEU A 311 20.44 21.86 -1.82
C LEU A 311 19.21 22.54 -2.44
N ALA A 312 19.38 23.35 -3.49
CA ALA A 312 18.27 23.95 -4.22
C ALA A 312 17.43 22.89 -4.94
N LEU A 313 18.06 21.86 -5.50
CA LEU A 313 17.38 20.71 -6.10
C LEU A 313 16.66 19.87 -5.02
N LEU A 314 17.26 19.70 -3.84
CA LEU A 314 16.62 19.05 -2.70
C LEU A 314 15.46 19.87 -2.15
N ALA A 315 15.58 21.20 -2.11
CA ALA A 315 14.51 22.12 -1.73
C ALA A 315 13.38 22.14 -2.76
N PHE A 316 13.69 22.03 -4.06
CA PHE A 316 12.70 21.87 -5.14
C PHE A 316 12.04 20.49 -5.11
N CYS A 317 12.80 19.42 -4.85
CA CYS A 317 12.29 18.07 -4.60
C CYS A 317 11.43 17.99 -3.32
N ARG A 318 11.76 18.77 -2.28
CA ARG A 318 10.92 18.95 -1.09
C ARG A 318 9.70 19.84 -1.33
N ASN A 319 9.80 20.88 -2.16
CA ASN A 319 8.64 21.68 -2.56
C ASN A 319 7.75 20.96 -3.58
N THR A 320 8.22 19.84 -4.14
CA THR A 320 7.41 18.86 -4.89
C THR A 320 7.02 17.66 -4.01
N GLU A 321 7.41 17.62 -2.73
CA GLU A 321 6.73 16.78 -1.77
C GLU A 321 5.32 17.32 -1.56
N PHE A 322 4.37 16.41 -1.73
CA PHE A 322 3.16 16.35 -0.92
C PHE A 322 2.51 17.71 -0.66
N TYR A 323 1.47 18.02 -1.45
CA TYR A 323 0.28 18.55 -0.78
C TYR A 323 0.04 17.67 0.46
N PRO A 324 0.17 18.22 1.69
CA PRO A 324 -0.35 17.55 2.86
C PRO A 324 -1.82 17.29 2.57
N GLY A 325 -2.35 16.20 3.14
CA GLY A 325 -3.68 15.69 2.83
C GLY A 325 -4.69 16.80 2.56
N TYR A 326 -5.55 16.58 1.57
CA TYR A 326 -6.76 17.38 1.41
C TYR A 326 -7.30 17.73 2.79
N GLY A 327 -7.36 19.02 3.07
CA GLY A 327 -8.04 19.55 4.23
C GLY A 327 -9.46 18.99 4.23
N LEU A 328 -9.63 17.89 4.95
CA LEU A 328 -10.72 17.80 5.90
C LEU A 328 -10.57 19.08 6.73
N ALA A 329 -11.48 20.02 6.51
CA ALA A 329 -11.72 21.13 7.40
C ALA A 329 -11.55 20.62 8.84
N ASN A 330 -10.62 21.22 9.58
CA ASN A 330 -10.36 21.03 11.00
C ASN A 330 -10.99 19.75 11.57
N LYS A 331 -10.35 18.61 11.34
CA LYS A 331 -10.51 17.48 12.24
C LYS A 331 -9.25 17.43 13.09
N GLU A 332 -9.42 17.77 14.35
CA GLU A 332 -8.66 17.20 15.46
C GLU A 332 -8.16 15.79 15.08
N LYS A 333 -6.90 15.47 15.40
CA LYS A 333 -6.37 14.10 15.31
C LYS A 333 -7.28 13.19 16.16
N LYS A 334 -8.32 12.61 15.56
CA LYS A 334 -9.02 11.48 16.17
C LYS A 334 -8.04 10.32 16.17
N GLU A 335 -7.78 9.80 17.37
CA GLU A 335 -7.07 8.55 17.59
C GLU A 335 -7.60 7.44 16.67
N LYS A 336 -6.71 6.51 16.30
CA LYS A 336 -7.12 5.27 15.63
C LYS A 336 -8.05 4.53 16.62
N ASP A 337 -9.35 4.61 16.40
CA ASP A 337 -10.35 3.92 17.21
C ASP A 337 -10.45 2.45 16.74
N ILE A 338 -9.40 1.69 17.07
CA ILE A 338 -9.36 0.23 16.89
C ILE A 338 -9.93 -0.37 18.16
N ASP A 339 -10.90 -1.28 18.03
CA ASP A 339 -11.40 -2.10 19.15
C ASP A 339 -10.30 -3.07 19.62
N LEU A 340 -9.35 -2.54 20.39
CA LEU A 340 -8.22 -3.30 20.95
C LEU A 340 -8.69 -4.37 21.93
N GLN A 341 -9.76 -4.10 22.68
CA GLN A 341 -10.29 -5.07 23.63
C GLN A 341 -10.89 -6.28 22.90
N GLY A 342 -11.68 -6.03 21.85
CA GLY A 342 -12.18 -7.08 20.96
C GLY A 342 -11.05 -7.82 20.26
N LEU A 343 -10.02 -7.10 19.81
CA LEU A 343 -8.83 -7.67 19.18
C LEU A 343 -8.08 -8.61 20.13
N HIS A 344 -7.74 -8.16 21.33
CA HIS A 344 -7.04 -8.98 22.34
C HIS A 344 -7.86 -10.22 22.69
N LYS A 345 -9.18 -10.10 22.83
CA LYS A 345 -10.07 -11.26 23.04
C LYS A 345 -10.02 -12.24 21.87
N ARG A 346 -10.00 -11.74 20.62
CA ARG A 346 -9.90 -12.57 19.41
C ARG A 346 -8.53 -13.25 19.32
N LEU A 347 -7.44 -12.51 19.54
CA LEU A 347 -6.07 -13.01 19.57
C LEU A 347 -5.88 -14.09 20.64
N MET A 348 -6.44 -13.92 21.85
CA MET A 348 -6.40 -14.98 22.86
C MET A 348 -7.14 -16.24 22.44
N SER A 349 -8.33 -16.09 21.85
CA SER A 349 -9.09 -17.25 21.35
C SER A 349 -8.28 -17.99 20.27
N MET A 350 -7.65 -17.26 19.35
CA MET A 350 -6.74 -17.85 18.37
C MET A 350 -5.55 -18.54 19.06
N MET A 351 -4.89 -17.87 20.00
CA MET A 351 -3.71 -18.40 20.70
C MET A 351 -4.03 -19.67 21.48
N MET A 352 -5.19 -19.76 22.13
CA MET A 352 -5.64 -20.99 22.80
C MET A 352 -5.81 -22.16 21.82
N ASN A 353 -6.33 -21.90 20.61
CA ASN A 353 -6.38 -22.93 19.56
C ASN A 353 -4.97 -23.34 19.10
N VAL A 354 -4.05 -22.38 18.94
CA VAL A 354 -2.66 -22.67 18.56
C VAL A 354 -1.96 -23.48 19.64
N ASP A 355 -2.11 -23.12 20.91
CA ASP A 355 -1.53 -23.82 22.05
C ASP A 355 -2.01 -25.28 22.12
N ASP A 356 -3.32 -25.50 21.97
CA ASP A 356 -3.91 -26.84 21.95
C ASP A 356 -3.38 -27.71 20.79
N ILE A 357 -3.31 -27.15 19.56
CA ILE A 357 -2.71 -27.82 18.41
C ILE A 357 -1.25 -28.18 18.71
N CYS A 358 -0.49 -27.24 19.29
CA CYS A 358 0.93 -27.46 19.56
C CYS A 358 1.16 -28.52 20.62
N LYS A 359 0.40 -28.48 21.74
CA LYS A 359 0.46 -29.48 22.82
C LYS A 359 0.12 -30.88 22.32
N LYS A 360 -0.99 -31.03 21.59
CA LYS A 360 -1.43 -32.33 21.04
C LYS A 360 -0.40 -32.95 20.09
N ASN A 361 0.32 -32.11 19.35
CA ASN A 361 1.26 -32.56 18.32
C ASN A 361 2.73 -32.47 18.74
N LYS A 362 3.03 -32.15 20.01
CA LYS A 362 4.40 -31.99 20.52
C LYS A 362 5.22 -31.00 19.67
N ILE A 363 4.61 -29.87 19.34
CA ILE A 363 5.23 -28.76 18.61
C ILE A 363 5.68 -27.72 19.61
N THR A 364 6.95 -27.34 19.53
CA THR A 364 7.55 -26.33 20.40
C THR A 364 7.27 -24.94 19.85
N TYR A 365 6.82 -24.01 20.69
CA TYR A 365 6.72 -22.59 20.38
C TYR A 365 6.94 -21.77 21.66
N TRP A 366 7.18 -20.47 21.57
CA TRP A 366 7.19 -19.56 22.72
C TRP A 366 6.70 -18.17 22.35
N LEU A 367 6.23 -17.40 23.34
CA LEU A 367 5.87 -16.00 23.15
C LEU A 367 7.10 -15.17 22.79
N ASP A 368 6.96 -14.25 21.85
CA ASP A 368 8.04 -13.41 21.35
C ASP A 368 7.74 -11.91 21.50
N ALA A 369 8.76 -11.07 21.33
CA ALA A 369 8.66 -9.62 21.15
C ALA A 369 7.69 -8.91 22.14
N GLY A 370 6.71 -8.16 21.60
CA GLY A 370 5.73 -7.39 22.38
C GLY A 370 4.84 -8.27 23.25
N THR A 371 4.46 -9.46 22.73
CA THR A 371 3.67 -10.46 23.46
C THR A 371 4.37 -10.96 24.72
N LEU A 372 5.64 -11.35 24.60
CA LEU A 372 6.45 -11.79 25.74
C LEU A 372 6.63 -10.67 26.75
N LEU A 373 6.85 -9.44 26.27
CA LEU A 373 6.97 -8.26 27.12
C LEU A 373 5.69 -7.99 27.91
N GLY A 374 4.52 -8.13 27.28
CA GLY A 374 3.21 -8.03 27.95
C GLY A 374 3.05 -9.08 29.05
N ALA A 375 3.36 -10.35 28.74
CA ALA A 375 3.33 -11.45 29.70
C ALA A 375 4.23 -11.19 30.93
N VAL A 376 5.40 -10.58 30.72
CA VAL A 376 6.35 -10.28 31.79
C VAL A 376 5.92 -9.06 32.62
N ARG A 377 5.41 -7.99 31.99
CA ARG A 377 5.05 -6.74 32.68
C ARG A 377 3.73 -6.80 33.43
N GLY A 378 2.72 -7.40 32.82
CA GLY A 378 1.34 -7.37 33.33
C GLY A 378 0.63 -8.71 33.28
N GLY A 379 1.26 -9.76 32.72
CA GLY A 379 0.62 -11.06 32.53
C GLY A 379 -0.48 -11.05 31.47
N ASP A 380 -0.50 -10.06 30.56
CA ASP A 380 -1.52 -9.88 29.52
C ASP A 380 -0.95 -9.03 28.37
N PHE A 381 -1.73 -8.72 27.34
CA PHE A 381 -1.31 -7.82 26.26
C PHE A 381 -0.84 -6.46 26.79
N ILE A 382 0.10 -5.85 26.08
CA ILE A 382 0.38 -4.44 26.25
C ILE A 382 -0.88 -3.66 25.81
N PRO A 383 -1.41 -2.70 26.59
CA PRO A 383 -2.72 -2.10 26.34
C PRO A 383 -2.90 -1.43 24.97
N TRP A 384 -1.81 -1.10 24.28
CA TRP A 384 -1.78 -0.44 22.98
C TRP A 384 -1.19 -1.30 21.87
N ASP A 385 -0.87 -2.58 22.13
CA ASP A 385 -0.43 -3.53 21.09
C ASP A 385 -1.61 -4.00 20.26
N ASP A 386 -1.36 -4.22 18.98
CA ASP A 386 -2.36 -4.61 17.98
C ASP A 386 -2.02 -5.89 17.21
N ASP A 387 -1.08 -6.69 17.71
CA ASP A 387 -0.64 -7.98 17.17
C ASP A 387 -0.30 -9.00 18.27
N LEU A 388 0.06 -10.22 17.85
CA LEU A 388 0.54 -11.30 18.72
C LEU A 388 1.62 -12.08 17.97
N ASP A 389 2.81 -12.09 18.56
CA ASP A 389 4.01 -12.77 18.05
C ASP A 389 4.35 -14.03 18.84
N ILE A 390 4.66 -15.10 18.11
CA ILE A 390 5.30 -16.31 18.63
C ILE A 390 6.52 -16.70 17.80
N CYS A 391 7.45 -17.40 18.44
CA CYS A 391 8.57 -18.06 17.77
C CYS A 391 8.38 -19.58 17.73
N MET A 392 8.94 -20.22 16.71
CA MET A 392 8.89 -21.67 16.51
C MET A 392 10.20 -22.19 15.89
N PRO A 393 10.76 -23.33 16.34
CA PRO A 393 11.88 -23.98 15.64
C PRO A 393 11.47 -24.40 14.22
N TYR A 394 12.41 -24.34 13.28
CA TYR A 394 12.16 -24.70 11.88
C TYR A 394 11.51 -26.07 11.70
N GLU A 395 12.00 -27.09 12.40
CA GLU A 395 11.46 -28.45 12.31
C GLU A 395 10.01 -28.52 12.78
N ASP A 396 9.66 -27.78 13.82
CA ASP A 396 8.32 -27.69 14.38
C ASP A 396 7.38 -26.88 13.48
N ALA A 397 7.89 -25.83 12.82
CA ALA A 397 7.15 -25.10 11.79
C ALA A 397 6.80 -26.00 10.59
N GLN A 398 7.69 -26.92 10.21
CA GLN A 398 7.38 -27.91 9.17
C GLN A 398 6.31 -28.91 9.63
N LYS A 399 6.31 -29.33 10.89
CA LYS A 399 5.23 -30.18 11.44
C LYS A 399 3.88 -29.45 11.42
N LEU A 400 3.85 -28.18 11.82
CA LEU A 400 2.64 -27.35 11.79
C LEU A 400 2.06 -27.24 10.37
N LYS A 401 2.91 -27.02 9.36
CA LYS A 401 2.51 -27.04 7.93
C LYS A 401 1.87 -28.37 7.53
N LYS A 402 2.43 -29.51 7.96
CA LYS A 402 1.87 -30.85 7.68
C LYS A 402 0.50 -31.04 8.33
N ILE A 403 0.35 -30.63 9.59
CA ILE A 403 -0.92 -30.70 10.32
C ILE A 403 -1.99 -29.86 9.62
N TYR A 404 -1.66 -28.64 9.21
CA TYR A 404 -2.57 -27.79 8.44
C TYR A 404 -3.02 -28.47 7.14
N LYS A 405 -2.09 -29.03 6.36
CA LYS A 405 -2.39 -29.76 5.11
C LYS A 405 -3.28 -30.99 5.34
N SER A 406 -3.19 -31.62 6.51
CA SER A 406 -4.06 -32.72 6.92
C SER A 406 -5.47 -32.30 7.41
N LYS A 407 -5.82 -31.00 7.31
CA LYS A 407 -7.12 -30.43 7.70
C LYS A 407 -7.47 -30.55 9.19
N GLN A 408 -6.46 -30.61 10.06
CA GLN A 408 -6.64 -30.69 11.53
C GLN A 408 -6.75 -29.31 12.21
N PHE A 409 -6.73 -28.22 11.44
CA PHE A 409 -6.93 -26.86 11.99
C PHE A 409 -8.43 -26.56 12.17
N PRO A 410 -8.81 -25.73 13.18
CA PRO A 410 -10.14 -25.18 13.28
C PRO A 410 -10.59 -24.51 11.98
N LYS A 411 -11.86 -24.69 11.60
CA LYS A 411 -12.39 -24.21 10.31
C LYS A 411 -12.24 -22.70 10.12
N ASN A 412 -12.36 -21.95 11.20
CA ASN A 412 -12.23 -20.50 11.23
C ASN A 412 -10.77 -20.01 11.16
N LEU A 413 -9.77 -20.89 11.24
CA LEU A 413 -8.36 -20.51 11.13
C LEU A 413 -7.78 -20.98 9.79
N THR A 414 -6.79 -20.25 9.28
CA THR A 414 -5.92 -20.68 8.18
C THR A 414 -4.46 -20.41 8.52
N LEU A 415 -3.60 -21.34 8.11
CA LEU A 415 -2.17 -21.11 8.10
C LEU A 415 -1.78 -20.50 6.75
N GLN A 416 -1.43 -19.24 6.77
CA GLN A 416 -0.96 -18.52 5.60
C GLN A 416 0.54 -18.78 5.40
N MET A 417 0.87 -19.40 4.27
CA MET A 417 2.24 -19.71 3.84
C MET A 417 2.65 -18.74 2.73
N PHE A 418 3.81 -18.10 2.83
CA PHE A 418 4.29 -17.13 1.83
C PHE A 418 4.67 -17.75 0.46
N GLU A 419 4.67 -19.08 0.35
CA GLU A 419 4.93 -19.82 -0.88
C GLU A 419 3.76 -19.73 -1.89
N ASP A 420 2.55 -19.36 -1.45
CA ASP A 420 1.33 -19.31 -2.28
C ASP A 420 1.10 -17.97 -3.00
N ARG A 421 2.06 -17.03 -2.99
CA ARG A 421 1.96 -15.77 -3.75
C ARG A 421 2.77 -15.82 -5.05
N TRP A 422 2.16 -15.40 -6.17
CA TRP A 422 2.88 -14.80 -7.31
C TRP A 422 3.51 -13.45 -6.90
N ALA A 423 4.24 -13.45 -5.80
CA ALA A 423 4.90 -12.28 -5.25
C ALA A 423 6.34 -12.28 -5.73
N SER A 424 6.68 -11.22 -6.46
CA SER A 424 8.06 -10.90 -6.84
C SER A 424 9.04 -11.09 -5.67
N LYS A 425 10.28 -11.47 -5.99
CA LYS A 425 11.43 -11.60 -5.07
C LYS A 425 11.59 -10.43 -4.07
N ALA A 426 11.00 -9.26 -4.33
CA ALA A 426 11.01 -8.09 -3.46
C ALA A 426 10.11 -8.21 -2.22
N ILE A 427 8.99 -8.93 -2.29
CA ILE A 427 8.07 -9.14 -1.16
C ILE A 427 8.65 -10.19 -0.18
N LYS A 428 9.36 -11.19 -0.69
CA LYS A 428 10.12 -12.18 0.12
C LYS A 428 11.13 -11.54 1.08
N ARG A 429 11.55 -10.30 0.81
CA ARG A 429 12.62 -9.60 1.53
C ARG A 429 12.11 -8.53 2.50
N LYS A 430 10.81 -8.22 2.49
CA LYS A 430 10.25 -7.03 3.15
C LYS A 430 9.45 -7.35 4.43
N PHE A 431 9.08 -8.61 4.66
CA PHE A 431 8.08 -8.95 5.69
C PHE A 431 8.55 -9.90 6.80
N GLY A 432 9.81 -10.34 6.83
CA GLY A 432 10.43 -10.94 8.02
C GLY A 432 9.90 -12.30 8.53
N THR A 433 8.61 -12.58 8.45
CA THR A 433 7.95 -13.81 8.92
C THR A 433 7.68 -14.77 7.77
N THR A 434 7.82 -16.07 8.05
CA THR A 434 7.62 -17.13 7.06
C THR A 434 6.24 -17.78 7.14
N LEU A 435 5.48 -17.51 8.23
CA LEU A 435 4.15 -18.07 8.50
C LEU A 435 3.29 -17.10 9.33
N LYS A 436 2.00 -17.04 9.01
CA LYS A 436 0.98 -16.37 9.85
C LYS A 436 -0.23 -17.29 10.04
N ILE A 437 -0.84 -17.28 11.22
CA ILE A 437 -2.15 -17.90 11.43
C ILE A 437 -3.19 -16.78 11.38
N ARG A 438 -4.19 -16.90 10.49
CA ARG A 438 -5.22 -15.89 10.24
C ARG A 438 -6.60 -16.40 10.63
N ASP A 439 -7.42 -15.52 11.22
CA ASP A 439 -8.84 -15.77 11.49
C ASP A 439 -9.72 -15.39 10.29
N LYS A 440 -10.41 -16.36 9.69
CA LYS A 440 -11.29 -16.19 8.52
C LYS A 440 -12.60 -15.44 8.81
N ASN A 441 -12.86 -15.17 10.08
CA ASN A 441 -14.06 -14.48 10.57
C ASN A 441 -13.77 -13.03 10.97
N SER A 442 -12.66 -12.46 10.51
CA SER A 442 -12.32 -11.05 10.74
C SER A 442 -11.65 -10.44 9.52
N ILE A 443 -11.54 -9.11 9.50
CA ILE A 443 -10.61 -8.38 8.64
C ILE A 443 -9.68 -7.57 9.56
N ALA A 444 -8.38 -7.76 9.41
CA ALA A 444 -7.33 -6.94 10.00
C ALA A 444 -6.28 -6.65 8.93
N LEU A 445 -6.09 -5.37 8.59
CA LEU A 445 -5.16 -4.94 7.55
C LEU A 445 -3.90 -4.35 8.19
N GLU A 446 -2.73 -4.82 7.77
CA GLU A 446 -1.45 -4.23 8.15
C GLU A 446 -1.12 -3.04 7.24
N GLY A 447 -0.76 -1.88 7.79
CA GLY A 447 -0.21 -0.70 7.07
C GLY A 447 -0.64 -0.44 5.61
N ASN A 448 -0.02 -1.15 4.65
CA ASN A 448 -0.20 -1.00 3.20
C ASN A 448 -1.02 -2.15 2.54
N GLU A 449 -1.62 -3.04 3.32
CA GLU A 449 -2.47 -4.13 2.82
C GLU A 449 -3.83 -3.59 2.38
N PHE A 450 -4.36 -4.15 1.27
CA PHE A 450 -5.66 -3.81 0.74
C PHE A 450 -6.57 -5.03 0.81
N VAL A 451 -7.85 -4.88 1.19
CA VAL A 451 -8.86 -5.96 1.32
C VAL A 451 -8.96 -6.89 0.08
N THR A 452 -8.45 -6.43 -1.07
CA THR A 452 -8.48 -7.13 -2.36
C THR A 452 -7.26 -8.04 -2.61
N ASP A 453 -6.32 -8.11 -1.69
CA ASP A 453 -5.16 -8.97 -1.86
C ASP A 453 -5.58 -10.45 -1.86
N ARG A 454 -4.96 -11.28 -2.69
CA ARG A 454 -5.34 -12.69 -2.88
C ARG A 454 -4.89 -13.63 -1.73
N TYR A 455 -5.01 -13.21 -0.48
CA TYR A 455 -4.73 -14.02 0.71
C TYR A 455 -5.69 -13.66 1.84
N GLU A 456 -5.76 -14.49 2.88
CA GLU A 456 -6.64 -14.24 4.02
C GLU A 456 -6.16 -13.01 4.82
N GLN A 457 -7.04 -12.03 5.02
CA GLN A 457 -6.71 -10.75 5.66
C GLN A 457 -7.42 -10.57 6.98
N GLY A 458 -7.50 -11.64 7.77
CA GLY A 458 -8.02 -11.61 9.12
C GLY A 458 -7.01 -11.19 10.17
N VAL A 459 -7.48 -11.06 11.42
CA VAL A 459 -6.64 -11.00 12.62
C VAL A 459 -5.61 -12.11 12.57
N PHE A 460 -4.38 -11.82 12.97
CA PHE A 460 -3.24 -12.70 12.77
C PHE A 460 -2.42 -12.94 14.02
N ILE A 461 -1.80 -14.12 14.06
CA ILE A 461 -0.65 -14.44 14.91
C ILE A 461 0.56 -14.59 13.99
N ASP A 462 1.59 -13.79 14.22
CA ASP A 462 2.86 -13.87 13.51
C ASP A 462 3.72 -15.01 14.07
N ILE A 463 4.29 -15.82 13.17
CA ILE A 463 5.17 -16.94 13.53
C ILE A 463 6.57 -16.68 12.99
N PHE A 464 7.47 -16.38 13.91
CA PHE A 464 8.90 -16.26 13.67
C PHE A 464 9.57 -17.63 13.70
N VAL A 465 9.91 -18.13 12.52
CA VAL A 465 10.59 -19.43 12.39
C VAL A 465 12.08 -19.26 12.58
N VAL A 466 12.62 -19.85 13.65
CA VAL A 466 14.04 -19.77 13.98
C VAL A 466 14.78 -21.04 13.57
N ASN A 467 16.05 -20.88 13.18
CA ASN A 467 16.95 -21.99 12.87
C ASN A 467 17.96 -22.17 14.02
N THR A 468 18.27 -23.43 14.35
CA THR A 468 19.46 -23.76 15.14
C THR A 468 20.64 -23.98 14.22
N LEU A 469 21.74 -23.26 14.43
CA LEU A 469 22.97 -23.48 13.67
C LEU A 469 23.85 -24.56 14.34
N PRO A 470 24.43 -25.50 13.55
CA PRO A 470 25.46 -26.40 14.04
C PRO A 470 26.76 -25.66 14.36
N GLU A 471 27.54 -26.20 15.29
CA GLU A 471 28.78 -25.63 15.84
C GLU A 471 29.81 -25.30 14.74
N GLU A 472 30.01 -26.19 13.77
CA GLU A 472 30.96 -26.01 12.65
C GLU A 472 30.59 -24.86 11.68
N LYS A 473 29.30 -24.51 11.57
CA LYS A 473 28.82 -23.38 10.75
C LYS A 473 28.72 -22.08 11.54
N SER A 474 29.00 -22.13 12.84
CA SER A 474 29.00 -20.98 13.75
C SER A 474 30.35 -20.27 13.81
N ASN A 475 31.17 -20.36 12.76
CA ASN A 475 32.25 -19.40 12.55
C ASN A 475 31.60 -18.03 12.29
N ILE A 476 31.35 -17.29 13.37
CA ILE A 476 30.73 -15.96 13.40
C ILE A 476 31.45 -15.03 12.41
N PHE A 477 32.75 -15.25 12.21
CA PHE A 477 33.59 -14.55 11.24
C PHE A 477 33.23 -14.84 9.77
N LEU A 478 32.93 -16.10 9.40
CA LEU A 478 32.51 -16.46 8.04
C LEU A 478 31.07 -16.00 7.75
N ASN A 479 30.17 -16.06 8.73
CA ASN A 479 28.81 -15.50 8.59
C ASN A 479 28.78 -13.96 8.60
N PHE A 480 29.77 -13.32 9.23
CA PHE A 480 29.98 -11.87 9.12
C PHE A 480 30.38 -11.47 7.70
N LEU A 481 31.24 -12.27 7.05
CA LEU A 481 31.60 -12.08 5.65
C LEU A 481 30.44 -12.36 4.68
N ASP A 482 29.60 -13.36 4.96
CA ASP A 482 28.40 -13.67 4.16
C ASP A 482 27.35 -12.54 4.26
N ASN A 483 27.17 -11.95 5.44
CA ASN A 483 26.34 -10.75 5.62
C ASN A 483 26.95 -9.51 4.93
N ILE A 484 28.28 -9.38 4.90
CA ILE A 484 28.96 -8.31 4.15
C ILE A 484 28.72 -8.48 2.64
N GLN A 485 28.79 -9.70 2.11
CA GLN A 485 28.53 -10.01 0.71
C GLN A 485 27.08 -9.75 0.26
N HIS A 486 26.12 -9.75 1.20
CA HIS A 486 24.71 -9.47 0.93
C HIS A 486 24.24 -8.08 1.37
N SER A 487 25.08 -7.33 2.10
CA SER A 487 24.85 -5.92 2.42
C SER A 487 25.19 -5.04 1.21
N ARG A 488 24.20 -4.26 0.74
CA ARG A 488 24.31 -3.43 -0.48
C ARG A 488 24.65 -1.96 -0.19
N SER A 489 25.12 -1.59 1.01
CA SER A 489 25.50 -0.20 1.31
C SER A 489 26.67 -0.12 2.29
N LEU A 490 27.70 0.66 1.93
CA LEU A 490 28.89 0.93 2.74
C LEU A 490 28.62 1.87 3.93
N LYS A 491 27.45 2.53 4.00
CA LYS A 491 27.07 3.42 5.11
C LYS A 491 26.79 2.68 6.42
N GLU A 492 26.24 1.46 6.37
CA GLU A 492 26.04 0.62 7.56
C GLU A 492 27.34 0.00 8.08
N ILE A 493 28.36 -0.11 7.23
CA ILE A 493 29.65 -0.70 7.59
C ILE A 493 30.44 0.28 8.49
N ARG A 494 30.39 1.59 8.25
CA ARG A 494 31.26 2.59 8.94
C ARG A 494 30.88 2.90 10.40
N LEU A 495 29.60 2.84 10.77
CA LEU A 495 29.16 3.10 12.16
C LEU A 495 29.22 1.84 13.04
N ASN A 496 29.24 0.65 12.45
CA ASN A 496 29.31 -0.62 13.19
C ASN A 496 30.72 -1.21 13.31
N THR A 497 31.73 -0.73 12.56
CA THR A 497 33.08 -1.36 12.59
C THR A 497 33.88 -1.02 13.85
N ILE A 498 33.85 0.23 14.31
CA ILE A 498 34.71 0.65 15.43
C ILE A 498 34.12 0.25 16.78
N GLY A 499 32.79 0.37 16.96
CA GLY A 499 32.10 -0.03 18.19
C GLY A 499 32.08 -1.55 18.44
N LYS A 500 31.92 -2.38 17.39
CA LYS A 500 31.88 -3.85 17.53
C LYS A 500 33.27 -4.48 17.58
N ALA A 501 34.29 -3.88 16.96
CA ALA A 501 35.68 -4.32 17.11
C ALA A 501 36.18 -4.17 18.57
N ILE A 502 35.65 -3.19 19.32
CA ILE A 502 35.96 -3.00 20.74
C ILE A 502 35.26 -4.06 21.61
N LEU A 503 34.05 -4.50 21.26
CA LEU A 503 33.39 -5.63 21.96
C LEU A 503 34.12 -6.97 21.75
N LEU A 504 34.76 -7.15 20.59
CA LEU A 504 35.48 -8.38 20.23
C LEU A 504 36.80 -8.60 21.00
N LYS A 505 37.30 -7.60 21.75
CA LYS A 505 38.49 -7.77 22.62
C LYS A 505 38.17 -8.35 24.00
N LYS A 506 36.90 -8.52 24.38
CA LYS A 506 36.56 -9.36 25.53
C LYS A 506 36.52 -10.81 25.05
N ASN A 507 37.58 -11.55 25.36
CA ASN A 507 37.67 -13.00 25.22
C ASN A 507 36.54 -13.67 26.01
N VAL A 508 35.34 -13.73 25.44
CA VAL A 508 34.29 -14.63 25.91
C VAL A 508 34.56 -15.96 25.24
N SER A 509 35.25 -16.84 25.97
CA SER A 509 35.29 -18.26 25.71
C SER A 509 33.85 -18.79 25.67
N LEU A 510 33.23 -18.81 24.49
CA LEU A 510 31.92 -19.41 24.28
C LEU A 510 32.10 -20.92 24.22
N LYS A 511 32.05 -21.56 25.40
CA LYS A 511 31.94 -23.00 25.52
C LYS A 511 30.62 -23.48 24.89
N SER A 512 30.74 -24.20 23.76
CA SER A 512 29.87 -25.32 23.33
C SER A 512 28.34 -25.16 23.50
N SER A 513 27.68 -24.23 22.81
CA SER A 513 26.22 -24.24 22.74
C SER A 513 25.68 -23.83 21.36
N LYS A 514 24.69 -24.59 20.85
CA LYS A 514 23.99 -24.30 19.59
C LYS A 514 23.37 -22.90 19.64
N ILE A 515 23.51 -22.12 18.58
CA ILE A 515 23.05 -20.73 18.53
C ILE A 515 21.73 -20.65 17.73
N ILE A 516 20.79 -19.84 18.24
CA ILE A 516 19.49 -19.56 17.62
C ILE A 516 19.51 -18.15 17.02
N LYS A 517 19.05 -18.02 15.76
CA LYS A 517 18.98 -16.75 15.03
C LYS A 517 17.54 -16.26 14.90
N HIS A 518 17.27 -15.02 15.30
CA HIS A 518 15.95 -14.38 15.09
C HIS A 518 15.79 -13.88 13.62
N PRO A 519 14.60 -13.99 12.99
CA PRO A 519 14.42 -13.72 11.56
C PRO A 519 14.23 -12.24 11.18
N GLU A 520 13.58 -11.44 12.04
CA GLU A 520 13.13 -10.10 11.66
C GLU A 520 14.26 -9.05 11.68
N ASP A 521 15.31 -9.36 12.43
CA ASP A 521 16.47 -8.49 12.60
C ASP A 521 17.64 -8.89 11.70
N LEU A 522 17.42 -9.23 10.43
CA LEU A 522 18.50 -9.38 9.45
C LEU A 522 19.37 -8.10 9.30
N ALA A 523 18.91 -6.94 9.77
CA ALA A 523 19.69 -5.71 9.85
C ALA A 523 20.43 -5.49 11.19
N LYS A 524 20.08 -6.20 12.28
CA LYS A 524 20.69 -6.04 13.63
C LYS A 524 21.39 -7.30 14.17
N GLY A 525 20.92 -8.49 13.81
CA GLY A 525 21.55 -9.79 14.05
C GLY A 525 21.63 -10.19 15.53
N VAL A 526 20.48 -10.41 16.19
CA VAL A 526 20.45 -10.94 17.55
C VAL A 526 20.56 -12.47 17.53
N TRP A 527 21.46 -12.99 18.36
CA TRP A 527 21.78 -14.41 18.47
C TRP A 527 21.71 -14.82 19.93
N TRP A 528 21.01 -15.91 20.22
CA TRP A 528 20.95 -16.46 21.57
C TRP A 528 21.61 -17.82 21.63
N GLN A 529 22.33 -18.06 22.73
CA GLN A 529 22.68 -19.42 23.10
C GLN A 529 21.41 -20.22 23.36
N LYS A 530 21.44 -21.51 23.05
CA LYS A 530 20.28 -22.39 23.19
C LYS A 530 19.69 -22.35 24.60
N ASP A 531 20.50 -22.22 25.63
CA ASP A 531 20.11 -22.22 27.05
C ASP A 531 19.39 -20.95 27.52
N VAL A 532 19.46 -19.85 26.76
CA VAL A 532 18.64 -18.65 27.01
C VAL A 532 17.16 -18.95 26.76
N ILE A 533 16.87 -19.82 25.78
CA ILE A 533 15.50 -20.20 25.38
C ILE A 533 15.12 -21.56 25.98
N PHE A 534 16.03 -22.51 25.78
CA PHE A 534 16.17 -23.90 26.21
C PHE A 534 16.27 -24.26 27.70
N PRO A 535 15.46 -25.15 28.30
CA PRO A 535 14.07 -25.47 28.01
C PRO A 535 13.17 -24.31 28.39
N LEU A 536 12.01 -24.28 27.75
CA LEU A 536 11.05 -23.21 27.93
C LEU A 536 10.55 -23.16 29.38
N GLY A 537 10.37 -21.95 29.87
CA GLY A 537 9.57 -21.68 31.07
C GLY A 537 8.11 -21.44 30.69
N GLU A 538 7.28 -21.09 31.66
CA GLU A 538 5.90 -20.66 31.45
C GLU A 538 5.62 -19.34 32.15
N LYS A 539 4.80 -18.50 31.54
CA LYS A 539 4.26 -17.27 32.14
C LYS A 539 2.75 -17.19 31.93
N VAL A 540 2.08 -16.50 32.85
CA VAL A 540 0.66 -16.16 32.70
C VAL A 540 0.54 -15.15 31.56
N PHE A 541 -0.41 -15.42 30.65
CA PHE A 541 -0.82 -14.49 29.60
C PHE A 541 -2.36 -14.56 29.48
N GLY A 542 -3.04 -13.52 29.93
CA GLY A 542 -4.47 -13.51 30.15
C GLY A 542 -4.87 -14.56 31.21
N LYS A 543 -5.59 -15.61 30.79
CA LYS A 543 -6.09 -16.68 31.68
C LYS A 543 -5.34 -18.01 31.54
N VAL A 544 -4.30 -18.06 30.73
CA VAL A 544 -3.57 -19.30 30.42
C VAL A 544 -2.08 -19.15 30.73
N ARG A 545 -1.40 -20.27 30.92
CA ARG A 545 0.07 -20.32 31.00
C ARG A 545 0.61 -20.71 29.63
N LEU A 546 1.45 -19.85 29.06
CA LEU A 546 2.04 -20.06 27.74
C LEU A 546 3.56 -20.17 27.85
N PRO A 547 4.21 -20.92 26.94
CA PRO A 547 5.65 -21.11 26.97
C PRO A 547 6.41 -19.82 26.67
N VAL A 548 7.51 -19.59 27.40
CA VAL A 548 8.42 -18.45 27.23
C VAL A 548 9.87 -18.92 27.25
N PRO A 549 10.84 -18.13 26.74
CA PRO A 549 12.26 -18.43 26.92
C PRO A 549 12.61 -18.64 28.38
N ARG A 550 13.48 -19.61 28.68
CA ARG A 550 13.99 -19.89 30.03
C ARG A 550 14.44 -18.62 30.75
N ASN A 551 15.26 -17.83 30.06
CA ASN A 551 15.79 -16.57 30.52
C ASN A 551 15.18 -15.43 29.69
N PHE A 552 13.86 -15.24 29.87
CA PHE A 552 13.11 -14.17 29.20
C PHE A 552 13.64 -12.76 29.53
N ASP A 553 14.28 -12.56 30.69
CA ASP A 553 14.88 -11.27 31.08
C ASP A 553 16.07 -10.93 30.17
N GLN A 554 17.01 -11.87 29.97
CA GLN A 554 18.10 -11.71 29.00
C GLN A 554 17.55 -11.52 27.58
N TYR A 555 16.57 -12.34 27.19
CA TYR A 555 15.94 -12.28 25.87
C TYR A 555 15.34 -10.89 25.58
N LEU A 556 14.58 -10.32 26.51
CA LEU A 556 13.96 -8.99 26.35
C LEU A 556 14.98 -7.85 26.45
N LYS A 557 16.04 -7.99 27.25
CA LYS A 557 17.15 -7.03 27.29
C LYS A 557 17.88 -6.95 25.96
N ASP A 558 18.09 -8.09 25.30
CA ASP A 558 18.74 -8.12 23.99
C ASP A 558 17.88 -7.46 22.91
N LEU A 559 16.56 -7.56 22.99
CA LEU A 559 15.63 -6.94 22.04
C LEU A 559 15.41 -5.45 22.27
N TYR A 560 15.21 -5.04 23.53
CA TYR A 560 14.69 -3.70 23.86
C TYR A 560 15.60 -2.88 24.80
N GLY A 561 16.68 -3.46 25.33
CA GLY A 561 17.53 -2.83 26.34
C GLY A 561 16.83 -2.78 27.70
N ASP A 562 16.63 -1.57 28.23
CA ASP A 562 15.83 -1.36 29.46
C ASP A 562 14.34 -1.53 29.15
N TYR A 563 13.94 -2.80 29.02
CA TYR A 563 12.60 -3.19 28.60
C TYR A 563 11.55 -2.97 29.68
N MET A 564 11.88 -2.62 30.93
CA MET A 564 10.87 -2.28 31.95
C MET A 564 10.46 -0.81 31.87
N LYS A 565 11.30 0.03 31.27
CA LYS A 565 10.97 1.43 30.99
C LYS A 565 9.87 1.55 29.94
N LEU A 566 8.79 2.23 30.31
CA LEU A 566 7.68 2.47 29.38
C LEU A 566 8.09 3.46 28.27
N PRO A 567 7.61 3.25 27.03
CA PRO A 567 7.77 4.26 25.98
C PRO A 567 6.97 5.52 26.35
N SER A 568 7.33 6.67 25.77
CA SER A 568 6.59 7.91 25.98
C SER A 568 5.11 7.77 25.56
N LYS A 569 4.21 8.51 26.20
CA LYS A 569 2.76 8.44 25.93
C LYS A 569 2.40 8.58 24.45
N LYS A 570 3.12 9.43 23.70
CA LYS A 570 2.96 9.61 22.24
C LYS A 570 3.24 8.34 21.41
N ASN A 571 4.03 7.42 21.95
CA ASN A 571 4.42 6.16 21.33
C ASN A 571 3.62 4.95 21.87
N GLN A 572 2.72 5.16 22.84
CA GLN A 572 1.79 4.16 23.38
C GLN A 572 0.53 4.11 22.50
N LYS A 573 0.65 3.56 21.29
CA LYS A 573 -0.45 3.49 20.32
C LYS A 573 -0.29 2.28 19.39
N PRO A 574 -1.39 1.78 18.79
CA PRO A 574 -1.37 0.71 17.79
C PRO A 574 -0.44 1.04 16.62
N LYS A 575 0.44 0.09 16.26
CA LYS A 575 1.51 0.31 15.26
C LYS A 575 1.28 -0.49 13.99
N HIS A 576 0.72 -1.69 14.09
CA HIS A 576 0.73 -2.69 13.03
C HIS A 576 -0.51 -2.55 12.14
N LEU A 577 -1.70 -2.44 12.75
CA LEU A 577 -2.98 -2.39 12.08
C LEU A 577 -3.32 -0.98 11.57
N SER A 578 -3.79 -0.95 10.33
CA SER A 578 -4.43 0.21 9.71
C SER A 578 -5.96 0.12 9.77
N PHE A 579 -6.52 -1.09 9.90
CA PHE A 579 -7.97 -1.33 9.96
C PHE A 579 -8.26 -2.64 10.71
N LEU A 580 -9.37 -2.67 11.46
CA LEU A 580 -9.89 -3.85 12.13
C LEU A 580 -11.41 -3.91 12.01
N ARG A 581 -11.94 -5.09 11.68
CA ARG A 581 -13.35 -5.43 11.82
C ARG A 581 -13.46 -6.87 12.31
N LEU A 582 -14.18 -7.06 13.41
CA LEU A 582 -14.44 -8.36 14.02
C LEU A 582 -15.90 -8.73 13.78
N TRP A 583 -16.19 -9.99 13.43
CA TRP A 583 -17.55 -10.54 13.41
C TRP A 583 -17.51 -12.05 13.64
N ASP A 584 -18.67 -12.68 13.83
CA ASP A 584 -18.78 -14.13 13.91
C ASP A 584 -19.67 -14.61 12.76
N LYS A 585 -19.07 -15.19 11.70
CA LYS A 585 -19.83 -15.75 10.57
C LYS A 585 -20.84 -16.82 11.00
N GLU A 586 -20.61 -17.49 12.13
CA GLU A 586 -21.53 -18.49 12.70
C GLU A 586 -22.74 -17.87 13.40
N LYS A 587 -22.70 -16.58 13.76
CA LYS A 587 -23.78 -15.87 14.45
C LYS A 587 -24.62 -14.97 13.54
N GLY A 588 -24.29 -14.89 12.25
CA GLY A 588 -25.11 -14.19 11.26
C GLY A 588 -25.30 -12.69 11.50
N LEU A 589 -24.27 -12.00 12.03
CA LEU A 589 -24.27 -10.55 12.25
C LEU A 589 -23.32 -9.82 11.30
#